data_AF-A0A3L7AJZ5-F1
#
_entry.id   AF-A0A3L7AJZ5-F1
#
_cell.length_a   1.000
_cell.length_b   1.000
_cell.length_c   1.000
_cell.angle_alpha   90.00
_cell.angle_beta   90.00
_cell.angle_gamma   90.00
#
_symmetry.space_group_name_H-M   'P 1'
#
loop_
_entity.id
_entity.type
_entity.pdbx_description
1 polymer ?
#
loop_
_entity_poly.entity_id
_entity_poly.type
_entity_poly.pdbx_seq_one_letter_code
_entity_poly.pdbx_strand_id
1 'polypeptide(L)' 'MPPLVIAALGVLGAAALAKVIASESRRVNEALARRRAAEDAPEAPATRLERDPATGAYRPRPD' A
#
# COMPACT_ATOMS: atom_id res chain seq x y z
N MET A 1 25.70 34.73 -21.57
CA MET A 1 25.71 33.43 -20.87
C MET A 1 26.02 32.36 -21.90
N PRO A 2 27.12 31.59 -21.77
CA PRO A 2 27.46 30.57 -22.76
C PRO A 2 26.31 29.54 -22.87
N PRO A 3 25.86 29.16 -24.08
CA PRO A 3 24.73 28.24 -24.26
C PRO A 3 24.88 26.92 -23.52
N LEU A 4 26.12 26.42 -23.42
CA LEU A 4 26.47 25.20 -22.70
C LEU A 4 26.17 25.28 -21.20
N VAL A 5 26.32 26.46 -20.58
CA VAL A 5 26.04 26.65 -19.15
C VAL A 5 24.53 26.56 -18.90
N ILE A 6 23.71 27.14 -19.78
CA ILE A 6 22.25 27.05 -19.69
C ILE A 6 21.79 25.61 -19.85
N ALA A 7 22.34 24.89 -20.83
CA ALA A 7 22.03 23.48 -21.05
C ALA A 7 22.43 22.60 -19.85
N ALA A 8 23.62 22.81 -19.30
CA ALA A 8 24.11 22.06 -18.13
C ALA A 8 23.22 22.28 -16.91
N LEU A 9 22.81 23.52 -16.64
CA LEU A 9 21.87 23.84 -15.56
C LEU A 9 20.50 23.20 -15.79
N GLY A 10 20.01 23.18 -17.04
CA GLY A 10 18.77 22.50 -17.40
C GLY A 10 18.82 21.00 -17.10
N VAL A 11 19.89 20.32 -17.49
CA VAL A 11 20.09 18.89 -17.22
C VAL A 11 20.20 18.61 -15.73
N LEU A 12 20.98 19.41 -15.00
CA LEU A 12 21.12 19.29 -13.54
C LEU A 12 19.78 19.49 -12.82
N GLY A 13 19.01 20.50 -13.21
CA GLY A 13 17.68 20.76 -12.67
C GLY A 13 16.71 19.60 -12.93
N ALA A 14 16.68 19.08 -14.16
CA ALA A 14 15.84 17.96 -14.53
C ALA A 14 16.21 16.69 -13.75
N ALA A 15 17.50 16.40 -13.60
CA ALA A 15 17.98 15.24 -12.84
C ALA A 15 17.63 15.33 -11.35
N ALA A 16 17.77 16.51 -10.75
CA ALA A 16 17.39 16.75 -9.36
C ALA A 16 15.87 16.52 -9.16
N LEU A 17 15.05 17.08 -10.04
CA LEU A 17 13.60 16.92 -9.98
C LEU A 17 13.18 15.45 -10.18
N ALA A 18 13.76 14.75 -11.15
CA ALA A 18 13.50 13.34 -11.40
C ALA A 18 13.82 12.48 -10.17
N LYS A 19 14.94 12.77 -9.48
CA LYS A 19 15.32 12.07 -8.24
C LYS A 19 14.29 12.27 -7.13
N VAL A 20 13.81 13.50 -6.94
CA VAL A 20 12.77 13.81 -5.95
C VAL A 20 11.48 13.08 -6.27
N ILE A 21 10.99 13.16 -7.51
CA ILE A 21 9.78 12.47 -7.96
C ILE A 21 9.91 10.96 -7.72
N ALA A 22 11.01 10.35 -8.17
CA ALA A 22 11.24 8.92 -7.99
C ALA A 22 11.26 8.51 -6.52
N SER A 23 11.84 9.33 -5.64
CA SER A 23 11.89 9.04 -4.20
C SER A 23 10.51 9.07 -3.54
N GLU A 24 9.68 10.07 -3.86
CA GLU A 24 8.33 10.17 -3.31
C GLU A 24 7.40 9.11 -3.92
N SER A 25 7.53 8.81 -5.22
CA SER A 25 6.78 7.72 -5.85
C SER A 25 7.08 6.37 -5.19
N ARG A 26 8.34 6.09 -4.86
CA ARG A 26 8.72 4.87 -4.11
C ARG A 26 8.07 4.87 -2.73
N ARG A 27 8.17 5.97 -1.98
CA ARG A 27 7.59 6.09 -0.65
C ARG A 27 6.07 5.88 -0.64
N VAL A 28 5.36 6.47 -1.60
CA VAL A 28 3.90 6.30 -1.75
C VAL A 28 3.57 4.86 -2.13
N ASN A 29 4.30 4.27 -3.08
CA ASN A 29 4.08 2.88 -3.49
C ASN A 29 4.34 1.90 -2.35
N GLU A 30 5.36 2.11 -1.52
CA GLU A 30 5.60 1.29 -0.33
C GLU A 30 4.46 1.43 0.68
N ALA A 31 3.92 2.64 0.88
CA ALA A 31 2.78 2.84 1.76
C ALA A 31 1.52 2.11 1.24
N LEU A 32 1.26 2.17 -0.07
CA LEU A 32 0.19 1.43 -0.73
C LEU A 32 0.40 -0.08 -0.66
N ALA A 33 1.62 -0.55 -0.90
CA ALA A 33 1.98 -1.96 -0.82
C ALA A 33 1.75 -2.53 0.59
N ARG A 34 2.12 -1.78 1.63
CA ARG A 34 1.84 -2.16 3.02
C ARG A 34 0.34 -2.27 3.31
N ARG A 35 -0.47 -1.35 2.78
CA ARG A 35 -1.94 -1.41 2.94
C ARG A 35 -2.54 -2.61 2.24
N ARG A 36 -2.16 -2.86 0.97
CA ARG A 36 -2.60 -4.05 0.23
C ARG A 36 -2.21 -5.34 0.96
N ALA A 37 -0.97 -5.43 1.44
CA ALA A 37 -0.52 -6.59 2.21
C ALA A 37 -1.30 -6.78 3.53
N ALA A 38 -1.84 -5.71 4.12
CA ALA A 38 -2.70 -5.79 5.30
C ALA A 38 -4.14 -6.19 4.95
N GLU A 39 -4.64 -5.81 3.77
CA GLU A 39 -5.95 -6.24 3.24
C GLU A 39 -5.92 -7.70 2.76
N ASP A 40 -4.81 -8.13 2.15
CA ASP A 40 -4.57 -9.50 1.70
C ASP A 40 -4.12 -10.44 2.84
N ALA A 41 -4.01 -9.92 4.08
CA ALA A 41 -3.74 -10.76 5.24
C ALA A 41 -4.90 -11.77 5.38
N PRO A 42 -4.62 -13.07 5.58
CA PRO A 42 -5.66 -14.08 5.67
C PRO A 42 -6.62 -13.69 6.80
N GLU A 43 -7.86 -13.40 6.42
CA GLU A 43 -8.93 -13.13 7.36
C GLU A 43 -9.04 -14.34 8.29
N ALA A 44 -9.11 -14.08 9.60
CA ALA A 44 -9.19 -15.14 10.60
C ALA A 44 -10.33 -16.10 10.19
N PRO A 45 -10.14 -17.43 10.28
CA PRO A 45 -11.14 -18.38 9.80
C PRO A 45 -12.49 -18.02 10.40
N ALA A 46 -13.44 -17.64 9.54
CA ALA A 46 -14.76 -17.23 9.97
C ALA A 46 -15.39 -18.40 10.73
N THR A 47 -15.52 -18.27 12.05
CA THR A 47 -16.08 -19.34 12.87
C THR A 47 -17.55 -19.52 12.48
N ARG A 48 -17.89 -20.71 11.98
CA ARG A 48 -19.25 -21.00 11.54
C ARG A 48 -20.19 -20.90 12.73
N LEU A 49 -21.17 -20.01 12.62
CA LEU A 49 -22.24 -19.89 13.61
C LEU A 49 -23.34 -20.92 13.28
N GLU A 50 -23.76 -21.67 14.29
CA GLU A 50 -24.90 -22.59 14.18
C GLU A 50 -25.99 -22.18 15.15
N ARG A 51 -27.24 -22.37 14.74
CA ARG A 51 -28.41 -22.05 15.54
C ARG A 51 -28.64 -23.15 16.57
N ASP A 52 -28.63 -22.79 17.85
CA ASP A 52 -28.98 -23.68 18.94
C ASP A 52 -30.48 -24.04 18.86
N PRO A 53 -30.85 -25.32 18.75
CA PRO A 53 -32.26 -25.73 18.65
C PRO A 53 -33.02 -25.53 19.97
N ALA A 54 -32.35 -25.52 21.12
CA ALA A 54 -32.99 -25.35 22.42
C ALA A 54 -33.24 -23.87 22.76
N THR A 55 -32.31 -22.99 22.40
CA THR A 55 -32.39 -21.56 22.77
C THR A 55 -32.68 -20.62 21.59
N GLY A 56 -32.50 -21.11 20.36
CA GLY A 56 -32.61 -20.31 19.13
C GLY A 56 -31.44 -19.35 18.90
N ALA A 57 -30.47 -19.26 19.82
CA ALA A 57 -29.32 -18.37 19.73
C ALA A 57 -28.25 -18.95 18.78
N TYR A 58 -27.55 -18.08 18.06
CA TYR A 58 -26.40 -18.49 17.24
C TYR A 58 -25.15 -18.61 18.12
N ARG A 59 -24.47 -19.75 18.06
CA ARG A 59 -23.20 -19.99 18.79
C ARG A 59 -22.09 -20.42 17.83
N PRO A 60 -20.83 -20.05 18.11
CA PRO A 60 -19.69 -20.54 17.35
C PRO A 60 -19.54 -22.05 17.52
N ARG A 61 -19.46 -22.78 16.40
CA ARG A 61 -19.09 -24.19 16.41
C ARG A 61 -17.59 -24.30 16.14
N PRO A 62 -16.79 -24.89 17.04
CA PRO A 62 -15.43 -25.26 16.71
C PRO A 62 -15.48 -26.39 15.66
N ASP A 63 -14.68 -26.24 14.60
CA ASP A 63 -14.47 -27.30 13.59
C ASP A 63 -13.82 -28.55 14.19
#